data_AF-A0A2D6JYT9-F1
#
_entry.id   AF-A0A2D6JYT9-F1
#
_cell.length_a   1.000
_cell.length_b   1.000
_cell.length_c   1.000
_cell.angle_alpha   90.00
_cell.angle_beta   90.00
_cell.angle_gamma   90.00
#
_symmetry.space_group_name_H-M   'P 1'
#
loop_
_entity.id
_entity.type
_entity.pdbx_description
1 polymer ?
#
loop_
_entity_poly.entity_id
_entity_poly.type
_entity_poly.pdbx_seq_one_letter_code
_entity_poly.pdbx_strand_id
1 'polypeptide(L)' 'MRDAKVEVMQWQHQYSNVRPHSSLNYLPSVVFANNAV' A
#
# COMPACT_ATOMS: atom_id res chain seq x y z
N MET A 1 -2.87 22.40 -5.38
CA MET A 1 -3.48 21.89 -4.12
C MET A 1 -4.26 20.60 -4.35
N ARG A 2 -5.21 20.55 -5.30
CA ARG A 2 -5.99 19.33 -5.59
C ARG A 2 -5.12 18.19 -6.16
N ASP A 3 -4.22 18.51 -7.08
CA ASP A 3 -3.42 17.51 -7.80
C ASP A 3 -2.44 16.80 -6.86
N ALA A 4 -1.75 17.55 -5.99
CA ALA A 4 -0.90 16.98 -4.95
C ALA A 4 -1.66 16.00 -4.03
N LYS A 5 -2.92 16.29 -3.71
CA LYS A 5 -3.75 15.38 -2.90
C LYS A 5 -4.07 14.09 -3.66
N VAL A 6 -4.32 14.19 -4.96
CA VAL A 6 -4.58 13.03 -5.83
C VAL A 6 -3.33 12.16 -5.93
N GLU A 7 -2.17 12.76 -6.15
CA GLU A 7 -0.89 12.04 -6.21
C GLU A 7 -0.58 11.29 -4.92
N VAL A 8 -0.78 11.93 -3.76
CA VAL A 8 -0.58 11.29 -2.45
C VAL A 8 -1.55 10.12 -2.26
N MET A 9 -2.83 10.29 -2.61
CA MET A 9 -3.81 9.21 -2.50
C MET A 9 -3.48 8.03 -3.43
N GLN A 10 -3.04 8.32 -4.66
CA GLN A 10 -2.59 7.29 -5.59
C GLN A 10 -1.36 6.55 -5.06
N TRP A 11 -0.37 7.28 -4.54
CA TRP A 11 0.82 6.69 -3.94
C TRP A 11 0.47 5.79 -2.75
N GLN A 12 -0.41 6.26 -1.86
CA GLN A 12 -0.83 5.50 -0.68
C GLN A 12 -1.56 4.22 -1.08
N HIS A 13 -2.47 4.30 -2.07
CA HIS A 13 -3.16 3.11 -2.58
C HIS A 13 -2.18 2.09 -3.16
N GLN A 14 -1.24 2.54 -4.00
CA GLN A 14 -0.22 1.70 -4.61
C GLN A 14 0.67 1.03 -3.54
N TYR A 15 1.11 1.78 -2.54
CA TYR A 15 1.96 1.26 -1.47
C TYR A 15 1.26 0.19 -0.63
N SER A 16 0.02 0.46 -0.19
CA SER A 16 -0.67 -0.44 0.74
C SER A 16 -1.32 -1.64 0.06
N ASN A 17 -1.85 -1.49 -1.15
CA ASN A 17 -2.72 -2.50 -1.79
C ASN A 17 -2.05 -3.24 -2.95
N VAL A 18 -1.09 -2.62 -3.63
CA VAL A 18 -0.56 -3.15 -4.90
C VAL A 18 0.88 -3.63 -4.75
N ARG A 19 1.73 -2.84 -4.11
CA ARG A 19 3.17 -3.12 -4.06
C ARG A 19 3.48 -4.20 -3.02
N PRO A 20 4.13 -5.31 -3.42
CA PRO A 20 4.67 -6.26 -2.47
C PRO A 20 5.92 -5.70 -1.78
N HIS A 21 6.08 -6.00 -0.50
CA HIS A 21 7.19 -5.52 0.32
C HIS A 21 8.06 -6.68 0.76
N SER A 22 9.38 -6.58 0.58
CA SER A 22 10.33 -7.65 0.95
C SER A 22 10.29 -7.97 2.46
N SER A 23 10.03 -6.97 3.30
CA SER A 23 9.84 -7.12 4.75
C SER A 23 8.54 -7.83 5.15
N LEU A 24 7.57 -7.93 4.24
CA LEU A 24 6.26 -8.55 4.46
C LEU A 24 6.12 -9.87 3.71
N ASN A 25 7.23 -10.60 3.53
CA ASN A 25 7.27 -11.84 2.74
C ASN A 25 6.75 -11.64 1.30
N TYR A 26 7.06 -10.50 0.68
CA TYR A 26 6.58 -10.11 -0.65
C TYR A 26 5.05 -10.03 -0.78
N LEU A 27 4.35 -9.73 0.32
CA LEU A 27 2.92 -9.42 0.31
C LEU A 27 2.67 -7.91 0.34
N PRO A 28 1.56 -7.43 -0.27
CA PRO A 28 1.06 -6.08 -0.01
C PRO A 28 0.67 -5.90 1.46
N SER A 29 0.79 -4.67 1.97
CA SER A 29 0.55 -4.38 3.40
C SER A 29 -0.82 -4.82 3.89
N VAL A 30 -1.87 -4.60 3.10
CA VAL A 30 -3.24 -5.01 3.48
C VAL A 30 -3.41 -6.52 3.57
N VAL A 31 -2.76 -7.28 2.68
CA VAL A 31 -2.82 -8.75 2.68
C VAL A 31 -2.06 -9.29 3.88
N PHE A 32 -0.88 -8.75 4.15
CA PHE A 32 -0.11 -9.12 5.35
C PHE A 32 -0.91 -8.85 6.64
N ALA A 33 -1.55 -7.69 6.75
CA ALA A 33 -2.36 -7.33 7.92
C ALA A 33 -3.56 -8.28 8.10
N ASN A 34 -4.25 -8.64 7.02
CA ASN A 34 -5.39 -9.57 7.07
C ASN A 34 -4.97 -11.00 7.48
N ASN A 35 -3.73 -11.40 7.17
CA ASN A 35 -3.20 -12.72 7.51
C ASN A 35 -2.61 -12.78 8.94
N ALA A 36 -2.44 -11.64 9.60
CA ALA A 36 -1.90 -11.54 10.96
C ALA A 36 -2.99 -11.66 12.05
N VAL A 37 -4.25 -11.84 11.63
CA VAL A 37 -5.45 -12.01 12.47
C VAL A 37 -5.88 -13.47 12.44
#